data_AF-A0A3A5VB29-F1
#
_entry.id   AF-A0A3A5VB29-F1
#
_cell.length_a   1.000
_cell.length_b   1.000
_cell.length_c   1.000
_cell.angle_alpha   90.00
_cell.angle_beta   90.00
_cell.angle_gamma   90.00
#
_symmetry.space_group_name_H-M   'P 1'
#
loop_
_entity.id
_entity.type
_entity.pdbx_description
1 polymer ?
#
loop_
_entity_poly.entity_id
_entity_poly.type
_entity_poly.pdbx_seq_one_letter_code
_entity_poly.pdbx_strand_id
1 'polypeptide(L)'
;MKSIPLVRLGRAMRRILGTVVGGAIVIFVLANVQFGAVAPMAVNGAEGYKLDVMMMADPACGFETIENDLETMNTSFCLGEQGEWSGADLLMLAEGLVILLAGRLELPQNKAWAKRLRKAGFVVGCMFFSLAILDRLGFLPSSASSDSLADFFPIDVSPWIVQISFAAFGAFLMRGPKYWEAEAVVQTRDKLERRREKAGKFRGSFSKEKHDEKALDRVERSRFLQRDKNLAMKRRRSKLLVMATCPYCQGAGCKKCNQLGVF
;
A
#
# COMPACT_ATOMS: atom_id res chain seq x y z
N MET A 1 6.83 26.42 -23.60
CA MET A 1 5.66 25.82 -22.90
C MET A 1 5.76 24.29 -23.01
N LYS A 2 6.10 23.57 -21.94
CA LYS A 2 6.14 22.10 -21.94
C LYS A 2 4.70 21.59 -21.79
N SER A 3 4.18 20.92 -22.82
CA SER A 3 2.90 20.23 -22.78
C SER A 3 2.92 19.18 -21.66
N ILE A 4 2.16 19.42 -20.60
CA ILE A 4 1.89 18.42 -19.57
C ILE A 4 1.00 17.37 -20.25
N PRO A 5 1.41 16.09 -20.32
CA PRO A 5 0.61 15.07 -20.98
C PRO A 5 -0.75 14.95 -20.27
N LEU A 6 -1.84 14.97 -21.04
CA LEU A 6 -3.25 14.93 -20.59
C LEU A 6 -3.52 13.88 -19.49
N VAL A 7 -2.79 12.76 -19.53
CA VAL A 7 -2.82 11.67 -18.54
C VAL A 7 -2.35 12.11 -17.14
N ARG A 8 -1.34 13.00 -17.05
CA ARG A 8 -0.87 13.56 -15.77
C ARG A 8 -1.86 14.58 -15.20
N LEU A 9 -2.51 15.35 -16.06
CA LEU A 9 -3.54 16.33 -15.65
C LEU A 9 -4.76 15.63 -15.05
N GLY A 10 -5.29 14.60 -15.71
CA GLY A 10 -6.44 13.82 -15.20
C GLY A 10 -6.12 13.00 -13.95
N ARG A 11 -4.85 12.66 -13.69
CA ARG A 11 -4.45 12.02 -12.43
C ARG A 11 -4.32 13.03 -11.30
N ALA A 12 -3.76 14.22 -11.56
CA ALA A 12 -3.69 15.30 -10.58
C ALA A 12 -5.08 15.82 -10.15
N MET A 13 -5.98 16.00 -11.12
CA MET A 13 -7.35 16.46 -10.86
C MET A 13 -8.15 15.47 -10.01
N ARG A 14 -8.01 14.16 -10.25
CA ARG A 14 -8.61 13.11 -9.40
C ARG A 14 -8.07 13.13 -7.97
N ARG A 15 -6.78 13.41 -7.78
CA ARG A 15 -6.19 13.55 -6.44
C ARG A 15 -6.77 14.75 -5.71
N ILE A 16 -6.84 15.90 -6.37
CA ILE A 16 -7.40 17.12 -5.78
C ILE A 16 -8.86 16.90 -5.41
N LEU A 17 -9.66 16.36 -6.33
CA LEU A 17 -11.07 16.09 -6.09
C LEU A 17 -11.29 15.12 -4.92
N GLY A 18 -10.55 14.00 -4.88
CA GLY A 18 -10.62 13.06 -3.75
C GLY A 18 -10.17 13.70 -2.43
N THR A 19 -9.17 14.57 -2.46
CA THR A 19 -8.70 15.25 -1.23
C THR A 19 -9.75 16.23 -0.71
N VAL A 20 -10.40 16.97 -1.60
CA VAL A 20 -11.47 17.92 -1.23
C VAL A 20 -12.70 17.18 -0.72
N VAL A 21 -13.17 16.16 -1.45
CA VAL A 21 -14.37 15.39 -1.08
C VAL A 21 -14.15 14.63 0.23
N GLY A 22 -13.08 13.85 0.33
CA GLY A 22 -12.79 13.10 1.56
C GLY A 22 -12.50 14.02 2.74
N GLY A 23 -11.84 15.16 2.50
CA GLY A 23 -11.61 16.19 3.51
C GLY A 23 -12.91 16.79 4.03
N ALA A 24 -13.83 17.13 3.13
CA ALA A 24 -15.15 17.66 3.49
C ALA A 24 -15.95 16.65 4.33
N ILE A 25 -15.92 15.36 3.99
CA ILE A 25 -16.59 14.30 4.76
C ILE A 25 -16.02 14.22 6.19
N VAL A 26 -14.68 14.18 6.33
CA VAL A 26 -14.05 14.11 7.65
C VAL A 26 -14.36 15.35 8.48
N ILE A 27 -14.28 16.54 7.88
CA ILE A 27 -14.61 17.80 8.56
C ILE A 27 -16.08 17.81 8.98
N PHE A 28 -16.99 17.37 8.11
CA PHE A 28 -18.41 17.27 8.42
C PHE A 28 -18.67 16.36 9.61
N VAL A 29 -18.12 15.14 9.63
CA VAL A 29 -18.32 14.20 10.75
C VAL A 29 -17.77 14.78 12.06
N LEU A 30 -16.59 15.38 12.04
CA LEU A 30 -16.02 16.00 13.24
C LEU A 30 -16.86 17.20 13.71
N ALA A 31 -17.31 18.06 12.80
CA ALA A 31 -18.18 19.19 13.13
C ALA A 31 -19.54 18.75 13.67
N ASN A 32 -20.11 17.68 13.12
CA ASN A 32 -21.39 17.13 13.55
C ASN A 32 -21.29 16.44 14.91
N VAL A 33 -20.38 15.47 15.05
CA VAL A 33 -20.31 14.60 16.24
C VAL A 33 -19.60 15.28 17.40
N GLN A 34 -18.42 15.87 17.17
CA GLN A 34 -17.59 16.41 18.25
C GLN A 34 -18.08 17.77 18.74
N PHE A 35 -18.56 18.60 17.81
CA PHE A 35 -18.95 19.98 18.10
C PHE A 35 -20.46 20.21 18.09
N GLY A 36 -21.28 19.25 17.65
CA GLY A 36 -22.73 19.44 17.55
C GLY A 36 -23.11 20.62 16.64
N ALA A 37 -22.20 21.07 15.76
CA ALA A 37 -22.33 22.35 15.08
C ALA A 37 -23.29 22.29 13.89
N VAL A 38 -23.60 21.09 13.41
CA VAL A 38 -24.36 20.86 12.16
C VAL A 38 -25.87 20.86 12.41
N ALA A 39 -26.35 20.23 13.48
CA ALA A 39 -27.78 20.20 13.82
C ALA A 39 -28.41 21.60 13.96
N PRO A 40 -27.82 22.58 14.69
CA PRO A 40 -28.40 23.91 14.84
C PRO A 40 -28.35 24.77 13.56
N MET A 41 -27.60 24.35 12.53
CA MET A 41 -27.65 25.01 11.22
C MET A 41 -28.85 24.57 10.37
N ALA A 42 -29.45 23.43 10.69
CA ALA A 42 -30.55 22.84 9.92
C ALA A 42 -31.89 22.86 10.66
N VAL A 43 -31.87 22.83 12.00
CA VAL A 43 -33.05 22.70 12.86
C VAL A 43 -32.95 23.72 14.00
N ASN A 44 -34.00 24.52 14.18
CA ASN A 44 -34.05 25.49 15.28
C ASN A 44 -34.23 24.77 16.62
N GLY A 45 -33.45 25.15 17.65
CA GLY A 45 -33.53 24.55 18.98
C GLY A 45 -32.70 23.28 19.19
N ALA A 46 -31.99 22.79 18.17
CA ALA A 46 -31.13 21.60 18.26
C ALA A 46 -29.73 21.88 18.85
N GLU A 47 -29.59 22.86 19.75
CA GLU A 47 -28.31 23.20 20.37
C GLU A 47 -27.80 22.06 21.26
N GLY A 48 -26.53 21.68 21.11
CA GLY A 48 -25.92 20.58 21.88
C GLY A 48 -26.26 19.18 21.38
N TYR A 49 -26.99 19.06 20.28
CA TYR A 49 -27.29 17.79 19.62
C TYR A 49 -26.48 17.62 18.34
N LYS A 50 -26.23 16.36 17.96
CA LYS A 50 -25.71 16.01 16.64
C LYS A 50 -26.85 15.51 15.75
N LEU A 51 -26.67 15.66 14.44
CA LEU A 51 -27.58 15.07 13.47
C LEU A 51 -27.24 13.58 13.31
N ASP A 52 -28.15 12.66 13.61
CA ASP A 52 -27.89 11.24 13.32
C ASP A 52 -28.20 10.95 11.84
N VAL A 53 -27.14 10.83 11.03
CA VAL A 53 -27.24 10.63 9.58
C VAL A 53 -28.03 9.36 9.23
N MET A 54 -28.02 8.34 10.10
CA MET A 54 -28.76 7.11 9.88
C MET A 54 -30.26 7.32 10.12
N MET A 55 -30.61 8.06 11.17
CA MET A 55 -32.02 8.38 11.46
C MET A 55 -32.61 9.33 10.43
N MET A 56 -31.81 10.23 9.85
CA MET A 56 -32.25 11.10 8.75
C MET A 56 -32.63 10.35 7.45
N ALA A 57 -32.27 9.07 7.32
CA ALA A 57 -32.74 8.24 6.21
C ALA A 57 -34.14 7.66 6.45
N ASP A 58 -34.64 7.70 7.69
CA ASP A 58 -36.00 7.29 8.03
C ASP A 58 -36.99 8.40 7.63
N PRO A 59 -38.05 8.09 6.84
CA PRO A 59 -39.08 9.06 6.50
C PRO A 59 -39.82 9.64 7.72
N ALA A 60 -39.74 9.01 8.89
CA ALA A 60 -40.29 9.53 10.15
C ALA A 60 -39.43 10.64 10.78
N CYS A 61 -38.19 10.81 10.34
CA CYS A 61 -37.23 11.77 10.89
C CYS A 61 -36.96 12.94 9.93
N GLY A 62 -38.02 13.64 9.54
CA GLY A 62 -37.93 14.88 8.78
C GLY A 62 -37.51 16.08 9.64
N PHE A 63 -36.95 17.12 9.03
CA PHE A 63 -36.58 18.34 9.77
C PHE A 63 -37.78 19.00 10.47
N GLU A 64 -38.94 19.03 9.82
CA GLU A 64 -40.18 19.61 10.39
C GLU A 64 -40.70 18.82 11.60
N THR A 65 -40.57 17.48 11.57
CA THR A 65 -40.95 16.63 12.71
C THR A 65 -39.99 16.81 13.88
N ILE A 66 -38.70 16.98 13.62
CA ILE A 66 -37.69 17.21 14.65
C ILE A 66 -37.93 18.56 15.32
N GLU A 67 -38.23 19.63 14.56
CA GLU A 67 -38.56 20.94 15.14
C GLU A 67 -39.80 20.85 16.04
N ASN A 68 -40.85 20.16 15.59
CA ASN A 68 -42.07 19.99 16.38
C ASN A 68 -41.83 19.15 17.66
N ASP A 69 -40.99 18.12 17.60
CA ASP A 69 -40.62 17.30 18.76
C ASP A 69 -39.79 18.11 19.77
N LEU A 70 -38.88 18.97 19.29
CA LEU A 70 -38.12 19.88 20.14
C LEU A 70 -39.01 20.96 20.78
N GLU A 71 -40.00 21.49 20.07
CA GLU A 71 -40.93 22.47 20.63
C GLU A 71 -41.88 21.86 21.68
N THR A 72 -42.31 20.62 21.49
CA THR A 72 -43.31 19.97 22.35
C THR A 72 -42.72 19.18 23.51
N MET A 73 -41.62 18.46 23.27
CA MET A 73 -41.00 17.53 24.22
C MET A 73 -39.58 17.94 24.63
N ASN A 74 -39.01 19.00 24.04
CA ASN A 74 -37.64 19.48 24.27
C ASN A 74 -36.54 18.45 23.98
N THR A 75 -36.89 17.35 23.30
CA THR A 75 -36.01 16.24 22.91
C THR A 75 -36.60 15.57 21.68
N SER A 76 -35.75 15.04 20.80
CA SER A 76 -36.20 14.26 19.63
C SER A 76 -35.39 12.98 19.50
N PHE A 77 -36.05 11.86 19.19
CA PHE A 77 -35.41 10.56 18.98
C PHE A 77 -34.47 10.54 17.75
N CYS A 78 -34.70 11.41 16.78
CA CYS A 78 -33.94 11.49 15.54
C CYS A 78 -32.59 12.22 15.68
N LEU A 79 -32.31 12.81 16.84
CA LEU A 79 -31.06 13.50 17.15
C LEU A 79 -30.22 12.66 18.13
N GLY A 80 -28.90 12.69 17.95
CA GLY A 80 -27.97 12.07 18.89
C GLY A 80 -27.35 13.10 19.84
N GLU A 81 -26.79 12.65 20.95
CA GLU A 81 -26.05 13.53 21.85
C GLU A 81 -24.68 13.92 21.26
N GLN A 82 -24.24 15.15 21.54
CA GLN A 82 -22.90 15.60 21.16
C GLN A 82 -21.83 14.74 21.84
N GLY A 83 -20.84 14.30 21.06
CA GLY A 83 -19.73 13.47 21.53
C GLY A 83 -20.01 11.96 21.52
N GLU A 84 -21.25 11.54 21.30
CA GLU A 84 -21.59 10.13 21.10
C GLU A 84 -21.26 9.71 19.66
N TRP A 85 -20.50 8.64 19.48
CA TRP A 85 -20.15 8.13 18.15
C TRP A 85 -21.09 7.00 17.75
N SER A 86 -21.87 7.21 16.68
CA SER A 86 -22.68 6.15 16.08
C SER A 86 -21.85 5.31 15.10
N GLY A 87 -22.34 4.10 14.79
CA GLY A 87 -21.73 3.24 13.76
C GLY A 87 -21.69 3.93 12.38
N ALA A 88 -22.73 4.70 12.05
CA ALA A 88 -22.79 5.48 10.81
C ALA A 88 -21.71 6.57 10.77
N ASP A 89 -21.46 7.27 11.89
CA ASP A 89 -20.43 8.30 11.99
C ASP A 89 -19.02 7.71 11.77
N LEU A 90 -18.75 6.55 12.37
CA LEU A 90 -17.48 5.83 12.22
C LEU A 90 -17.28 5.34 10.78
N LEU A 91 -18.34 4.85 10.15
CA LEU A 91 -18.30 4.38 8.77
C LEU A 91 -18.07 5.55 7.80
N MET A 92 -18.80 6.65 7.97
CA MET A 92 -18.64 7.86 7.16
C MET A 92 -17.24 8.50 7.35
N LEU A 93 -16.72 8.52 8.58
CA LEU A 93 -15.34 8.95 8.86
C LEU A 93 -14.34 8.04 8.16
N ALA A 94 -14.52 6.72 8.25
CA ALA A 94 -13.65 5.74 7.61
C ALA A 94 -13.66 5.89 6.09
N GLU A 95 -14.82 6.09 5.47
CA GLU A 95 -14.96 6.36 4.04
C GLU A 95 -14.26 7.66 3.63
N GLY A 96 -14.48 8.75 4.37
CA GLY A 96 -13.80 10.02 4.15
C GLY A 96 -12.27 9.89 4.22
N LEU A 97 -11.78 9.13 5.22
CA LEU A 97 -10.36 8.81 5.36
C LEU A 97 -9.86 7.93 4.21
N VAL A 98 -10.61 6.92 3.77
CA VAL A 98 -10.23 6.07 2.64
C VAL A 98 -10.13 6.89 1.36
N ILE A 99 -11.06 7.82 1.10
CA ILE A 99 -11.03 8.68 -0.08
C ILE A 99 -9.83 9.65 -0.01
N LEU A 100 -9.59 10.28 1.14
CA LEU A 100 -8.40 11.12 1.39
C LEU A 100 -7.10 10.36 1.14
N LEU A 101 -7.01 9.16 1.70
CA LEU A 101 -5.84 8.30 1.61
C LEU A 101 -5.68 7.73 0.21
N ALA A 102 -6.75 7.36 -0.51
CA ALA A 102 -6.68 6.86 -1.88
C ALA A 102 -6.19 7.95 -2.86
N GLY A 103 -6.52 9.23 -2.61
CA GLY A 103 -6.01 10.35 -3.38
C GLY A 103 -4.52 10.65 -3.14
N ARG A 104 -4.00 10.35 -1.95
CA ARG A 104 -2.66 10.77 -1.52
C ARG A 104 -1.63 9.63 -1.41
N LEU A 105 -2.08 8.43 -1.05
CA LEU A 105 -1.27 7.23 -1.00
C LEU A 105 -1.21 6.61 -2.39
N GLU A 106 -0.10 6.85 -3.08
CA GLU A 106 0.36 5.83 -4.01
C GLU A 106 0.59 4.56 -3.17
N LEU A 107 -0.18 3.50 -3.41
CA LEU A 107 0.01 2.18 -2.79
C LEU A 107 1.52 1.91 -2.75
N PRO A 108 2.14 1.89 -1.56
CA PRO A 108 3.57 1.98 -1.47
C PRO A 108 4.17 0.74 -2.14
N GLN A 109 4.88 0.96 -3.24
CA GLN A 109 5.60 -0.06 -4.00
C GLN A 109 6.77 -0.68 -3.20
N ASN A 110 6.94 -0.28 -1.95
CA ASN A 110 7.90 -0.87 -1.04
C ASN A 110 7.53 -2.34 -0.75
N LYS A 111 8.38 -3.27 -1.19
CA LYS A 111 8.24 -4.72 -0.98
C LYS A 111 7.92 -5.09 0.48
N ALA A 112 8.51 -4.37 1.44
CA ALA A 112 8.29 -4.61 2.86
C ALA A 112 6.87 -4.22 3.33
N TRP A 113 6.34 -3.08 2.87
CA TRP A 113 5.01 -2.61 3.25
C TRP A 113 3.93 -3.43 2.54
N ALA A 114 4.10 -3.73 1.25
CA ALA A 114 3.22 -4.64 0.53
C ALA A 114 3.15 -6.04 1.18
N LYS A 115 4.27 -6.57 1.67
CA LYS A 115 4.30 -7.84 2.42
C LYS A 115 3.59 -7.74 3.77
N ARG A 116 3.70 -6.61 4.47
CA ARG A 116 2.98 -6.35 5.74
C ARG A 116 1.49 -6.21 5.51
N LEU A 117 1.07 -5.45 4.50
CA LEU A 117 -0.34 -5.28 4.13
C LEU A 117 -0.96 -6.62 3.71
N ARG A 118 -0.22 -7.47 2.97
CA ARG A 118 -0.68 -8.84 2.66
C ARG A 118 -0.88 -9.69 3.91
N LYS A 119 0.03 -9.61 4.89
CA LYS A 119 -0.14 -10.34 6.17
C LYS A 119 -1.35 -9.83 6.95
N ALA A 120 -1.53 -8.52 7.01
CA ALA A 120 -2.69 -7.91 7.65
C ALA A 120 -3.99 -8.32 6.94
N GLY A 121 -4.04 -8.21 5.61
CA GLY A 121 -5.18 -8.64 4.80
C GLY A 121 -5.49 -10.12 4.95
N PHE A 122 -4.48 -10.98 5.06
CA PHE A 122 -4.69 -12.41 5.33
C PHE A 122 -5.31 -12.64 6.72
N VAL A 123 -4.81 -11.97 7.76
CA VAL A 123 -5.35 -12.09 9.13
C VAL A 123 -6.80 -11.60 9.19
N VAL A 124 -7.07 -10.44 8.59
CA VAL A 124 -8.42 -9.87 8.48
C VAL A 124 -9.33 -10.81 7.66
N GLY A 125 -8.81 -11.40 6.59
CA GLY A 125 -9.54 -12.38 5.79
C GLY A 125 -9.90 -13.64 6.58
N CYS A 126 -8.97 -14.17 7.38
CA CYS A 126 -9.22 -15.25 8.34
C CYS A 126 -10.31 -14.89 9.33
N MET A 127 -10.26 -13.70 9.91
CA MET A 127 -11.26 -13.23 10.84
C MET A 127 -12.66 -13.21 10.20
N PHE A 128 -12.83 -12.58 9.04
CA PHE A 128 -14.13 -12.55 8.34
C PHE A 128 -14.65 -13.94 7.95
N PHE A 129 -13.76 -14.82 7.48
CA PHE A 129 -14.15 -16.18 7.12
C PHE A 129 -14.54 -17.01 8.35
N SER A 130 -13.81 -16.87 9.47
CA SER A 130 -14.15 -17.51 10.74
C SER A 130 -15.47 -16.98 11.30
N LEU A 131 -15.72 -15.67 11.21
CA LEU A 131 -17.00 -15.08 11.62
C LEU A 131 -18.16 -15.66 10.81
N ALA A 132 -18.04 -15.79 9.49
CA ALA A 132 -19.07 -16.41 8.66
C ALA A 132 -19.35 -17.89 9.02
N ILE A 133 -18.32 -18.63 9.46
CA ILE A 133 -18.47 -20.01 9.96
C ILE A 133 -19.15 -20.02 11.33
N LEU A 134 -18.71 -19.17 12.26
CA LEU A 134 -19.28 -19.06 13.61
C LEU A 134 -20.75 -18.64 13.57
N ASP A 135 -21.09 -17.76 12.63
CA ASP A 135 -22.45 -17.38 12.31
C ASP A 135 -23.30 -18.59 11.88
N ARG A 136 -22.76 -19.46 11.01
CA ARG A 136 -23.47 -20.69 10.60
C ARG A 136 -23.71 -21.64 11.76
N LEU A 137 -22.77 -21.69 12.69
CA LEU A 137 -22.81 -22.57 13.85
C LEU A 137 -23.65 -21.98 14.99
N GLY A 138 -24.18 -20.76 14.85
CA GLY A 138 -24.99 -20.09 15.88
C GLY A 138 -24.21 -19.70 17.13
N PHE A 139 -22.87 -19.58 17.02
CA PHE A 139 -22.00 -19.21 18.16
C PHE A 139 -21.82 -17.69 18.29
N LEU A 140 -22.37 -16.89 17.38
CA LEU A 140 -22.32 -15.43 17.48
C LEU A 140 -23.45 -14.91 18.39
N PRO A 141 -23.19 -13.85 19.17
CA PRO A 141 -24.25 -13.16 19.89
C PRO A 141 -25.26 -12.59 18.90
N SER A 142 -26.52 -12.48 19.32
CA SER A 142 -27.65 -12.05 18.47
C SER A 142 -27.48 -10.68 17.83
N SER A 143 -26.57 -9.84 18.32
CA SER A 143 -26.25 -8.52 17.76
C SER A 143 -25.22 -8.56 16.62
N ALA A 144 -24.58 -9.71 16.40
CA ALA A 144 -23.53 -9.89 15.39
C ALA A 144 -23.86 -11.02 14.40
N SER A 145 -25.08 -11.58 14.48
CA SER A 145 -25.53 -12.62 13.57
C SER A 145 -25.97 -12.05 12.23
N SER A 146 -25.91 -12.86 11.18
CA SER A 146 -26.39 -12.47 9.85
C SER A 146 -27.86 -12.03 9.82
N ASP A 147 -28.70 -12.54 10.72
CA ASP A 147 -30.10 -12.12 10.86
C ASP A 147 -30.18 -10.65 11.29
N SER A 148 -29.48 -10.28 12.36
CA SER A 148 -29.44 -8.88 12.82
C SER A 148 -28.80 -7.94 11.80
N LEU A 149 -27.77 -8.40 11.08
CA LEU A 149 -27.10 -7.60 10.05
C LEU A 149 -27.95 -7.42 8.78
N ALA A 150 -28.83 -8.36 8.47
CA ALA A 150 -29.77 -8.25 7.37
C ALA A 150 -30.82 -7.16 7.63
N ASP A 151 -31.31 -7.07 8.86
CA ASP A 151 -32.30 -6.06 9.29
C ASP A 151 -31.77 -4.62 9.23
N PHE A 152 -30.44 -4.43 9.19
CA PHE A 152 -29.83 -3.11 9.06
C PHE A 152 -29.81 -2.57 7.62
N PHE A 153 -30.04 -3.40 6.60
CA PHE A 153 -30.07 -2.92 5.23
C PHE A 153 -31.45 -2.33 4.88
N PRO A 154 -31.51 -1.18 4.19
CA PRO A 154 -32.78 -0.56 3.77
C PRO A 154 -33.50 -1.31 2.63
N ILE A 155 -33.04 -2.51 2.32
CA ILE A 155 -33.55 -3.41 1.28
C ILE A 155 -33.71 -4.76 1.97
N ASP A 156 -34.76 -5.52 1.65
CA ASP A 156 -34.94 -6.89 2.15
C ASP A 156 -33.79 -7.80 1.66
N VAL A 157 -32.70 -7.81 2.42
CA VAL A 157 -31.54 -8.67 2.18
C VAL A 157 -31.72 -9.90 3.03
N SER A 158 -31.62 -11.07 2.40
CA SER A 158 -31.72 -12.32 3.16
C SER A 158 -30.43 -12.60 3.96
N PRO A 159 -30.52 -13.13 5.19
CA PRO A 159 -29.37 -13.36 6.08
C PRO A 159 -28.23 -14.19 5.44
N TRP A 160 -28.58 -15.18 4.62
CA TRP A 160 -27.58 -16.00 3.91
C TRP A 160 -26.72 -15.20 2.93
N ILE A 161 -27.24 -14.10 2.36
CA ILE A 161 -26.47 -13.21 1.46
C ILE A 161 -25.41 -12.47 2.25
N VAL A 162 -25.79 -11.94 3.43
CA VAL A 162 -24.84 -11.30 4.36
C VAL A 162 -23.75 -12.30 4.72
N GLN A 163 -24.12 -13.51 5.10
CA GLN A 163 -23.17 -14.55 5.46
C GLN A 163 -22.19 -14.91 4.32
N ILE A 164 -22.71 -15.10 3.09
CA ILE A 164 -21.86 -15.40 1.93
C ILE A 164 -20.98 -14.20 1.57
N SER A 165 -21.45 -12.97 1.73
CA SER A 165 -20.64 -11.78 1.46
C SER A 165 -19.42 -11.71 2.37
N PHE A 166 -19.58 -12.00 3.67
CA PHE A 166 -18.49 -12.06 4.64
C PHE A 166 -17.50 -13.18 4.30
N ALA A 167 -18.00 -14.37 3.95
CA ALA A 167 -17.17 -15.49 3.53
C ALA A 167 -16.40 -15.17 2.23
N ALA A 168 -17.06 -14.59 1.23
CA ALA A 168 -16.46 -14.22 -0.04
C ALA A 168 -15.39 -13.13 0.12
N PHE A 169 -15.67 -12.11 0.94
CA PHE A 169 -14.72 -11.03 1.24
C PHE A 169 -13.51 -11.57 2.02
N GLY A 170 -13.74 -12.44 3.01
CA GLY A 170 -12.69 -13.13 3.74
C GLY A 170 -11.78 -13.95 2.82
N ALA A 171 -12.37 -14.77 1.94
CA ALA A 171 -11.64 -15.58 0.97
C ALA A 171 -10.87 -14.73 -0.06
N PHE A 172 -11.46 -13.61 -0.51
CA PHE A 172 -10.79 -12.67 -1.41
C PHE A 172 -9.56 -12.04 -0.76
N LEU A 173 -9.68 -11.60 0.50
CA LEU A 173 -8.57 -11.03 1.27
C LEU A 173 -7.46 -12.05 1.54
N MET A 174 -7.81 -13.31 1.85
CA MET A 174 -6.84 -14.40 2.00
C MET A 174 -6.06 -14.67 0.71
N ARG A 175 -6.75 -14.67 -0.45
CA ARG A 175 -6.12 -14.87 -1.77
C ARG A 175 -5.16 -13.73 -2.10
N GLY A 176 -5.51 -12.53 -1.69
CA GLY A 176 -4.74 -11.31 -1.87
C GLY A 176 -4.77 -10.79 -3.31
N PRO A 177 -4.45 -9.50 -3.52
CA PRO A 177 -4.43 -8.88 -4.84
C PRO A 177 -3.38 -9.53 -5.75
N LYS A 178 -3.84 -10.03 -6.91
CA LYS A 178 -3.01 -10.67 -7.93
C LYS A 178 -2.36 -9.59 -8.81
N TYR A 179 -1.27 -8.99 -8.33
CA TYR A 179 -0.54 -7.96 -9.07
C TYR A 179 0.35 -8.58 -10.17
N TRP A 180 -0.22 -8.79 -11.35
CA TRP A 180 0.54 -9.26 -12.54
C TRP A 180 1.69 -8.33 -12.93
N GLU A 181 1.56 -7.02 -12.68
CA GLU A 181 2.61 -6.04 -12.99
C GLU A 181 3.75 -6.04 -11.96
N ALA A 182 3.46 -6.32 -10.68
CA ALA A 182 4.49 -6.36 -9.64
C ALA A 182 5.39 -7.60 -9.79
N GLU A 183 4.86 -8.74 -10.23
CA GLU A 183 5.69 -9.92 -10.53
C GLU A 183 6.62 -9.68 -11.72
N ALA A 184 6.13 -9.06 -12.80
CA ALA A 184 6.95 -8.74 -13.97
C ALA A 184 8.07 -7.72 -13.63
N VAL A 185 7.76 -6.69 -12.85
CA VAL A 185 8.73 -5.68 -12.40
C VAL A 185 9.74 -6.27 -11.40
N VAL A 186 9.30 -7.15 -10.50
CA VAL A 186 10.21 -7.83 -9.57
C VAL A 186 11.13 -8.80 -10.30
N GLN A 187 10.60 -9.57 -11.25
CA GLN A 187 11.39 -10.54 -12.01
C GLN A 187 12.43 -9.84 -12.92
N THR A 188 12.08 -8.70 -13.53
CA THR A 188 13.03 -7.91 -14.33
C THR A 188 14.11 -7.25 -13.47
N ARG A 189 13.75 -6.71 -12.30
CA ARG A 189 14.71 -6.12 -11.37
C ARG A 189 15.68 -7.15 -10.77
N ASP A 190 15.20 -8.33 -10.38
CA ASP A 190 16.05 -9.41 -9.88
C ASP A 190 17.02 -9.91 -10.97
N LYS A 191 16.57 -9.99 -12.23
CA LYS A 191 17.46 -10.29 -13.38
C LYS A 191 18.55 -9.21 -13.54
N LEU A 192 18.22 -7.94 -13.35
CA LEU A 192 19.16 -6.80 -13.40
C LEU A 192 20.16 -6.83 -12.23
N GLU A 193 19.72 -7.08 -11.00
CA GLU A 193 20.59 -7.21 -9.83
C GLU A 193 21.57 -8.37 -9.98
N ARG A 194 21.11 -9.56 -10.43
CA ARG A 194 22.01 -10.70 -10.72
C ARG A 194 23.03 -10.37 -11.82
N ARG A 195 22.66 -9.57 -12.83
CA ARG A 195 23.60 -9.11 -13.86
C ARG A 195 24.63 -8.14 -13.28
N ARG A 196 24.22 -7.22 -12.41
CA ARG A 196 25.13 -6.28 -11.72
C ARG A 196 26.08 -6.99 -10.77
N GLU A 197 25.62 -7.97 -10.01
CA GLU A 197 26.47 -8.77 -9.12
C GLU A 197 27.51 -9.58 -9.89
N LYS A 198 27.11 -10.23 -10.99
CA LYS A 198 28.06 -10.89 -11.90
C LYS A 198 29.08 -9.90 -12.43
N ALA A 199 28.64 -8.75 -12.94
CA ALA A 199 29.54 -7.70 -13.45
C ALA A 199 30.49 -7.15 -12.37
N GLY A 200 30.03 -7.03 -11.12
CA GLY A 200 30.86 -6.66 -9.97
C GLY A 200 31.93 -7.70 -9.67
N LYS A 201 31.57 -8.99 -9.67
CA LYS A 201 32.52 -10.10 -9.52
C LYS A 201 33.54 -10.15 -10.67
N PHE A 202 33.11 -9.88 -11.91
CA PHE A 202 34.02 -9.74 -13.06
C PHE A 202 35.00 -8.59 -12.85
N ARG A 203 34.52 -7.38 -12.53
CA ARG A 203 35.38 -6.21 -12.29
C ARG A 203 36.35 -6.42 -11.13
N GLY A 204 35.89 -7.00 -10.03
CA GLY A 204 36.72 -7.29 -8.86
C GLY A 204 37.72 -8.44 -9.05
N SER A 205 37.61 -9.23 -10.12
CA SER A 205 38.59 -10.28 -10.45
C SER A 205 39.81 -9.75 -11.21
N PHE A 206 39.68 -8.64 -11.94
CA PHE A 206 40.80 -8.01 -12.66
C PHE A 206 41.67 -7.11 -11.76
N SER A 207 41.18 -6.67 -10.60
CA SER A 207 41.95 -5.79 -9.70
C SER A 207 42.64 -6.51 -8.54
N LYS A 208 42.73 -7.86 -8.57
CA LYS A 208 43.20 -8.65 -7.43
C LYS A 208 44.65 -9.14 -7.53
N GLU A 209 45.36 -8.90 -8.63
CA GLU A 209 46.80 -9.08 -8.62
C GLU A 209 47.43 -7.91 -7.87
N LYS A 210 47.94 -8.21 -6.66
CA LYS A 210 48.78 -7.30 -5.88
C LYS A 210 49.99 -6.94 -6.74
N HIS A 211 49.93 -5.79 -7.42
CA HIS A 211 51.13 -5.16 -7.93
C HIS A 211 52.03 -4.86 -6.73
N ASP A 212 53.32 -5.20 -6.83
CA ASP A 212 54.30 -4.76 -5.84
C ASP A 212 54.22 -3.24 -5.68
N GLU A 213 54.30 -2.75 -4.45
CA GLU A 213 54.18 -1.32 -4.11
C GLU A 213 55.11 -0.44 -4.96
N LYS A 214 56.33 -0.92 -5.21
CA LYS A 214 57.33 -0.26 -6.06
C LYS A 214 56.93 -0.18 -7.55
N ALA A 215 56.15 -1.15 -8.03
CA ALA A 215 55.63 -1.15 -9.40
C ALA A 215 54.45 -0.20 -9.54
N LEU A 216 53.57 -0.11 -8.54
CA LEU A 216 52.46 0.85 -8.51
C LEU A 216 52.97 2.29 -8.48
N ASP A 217 53.95 2.59 -7.62
CA ASP A 217 54.54 3.93 -7.50
C ASP A 217 55.21 4.38 -8.82
N ARG A 218 55.87 3.45 -9.55
CA ARG A 218 56.40 3.73 -10.89
C ARG A 218 55.30 4.00 -11.93
N VAL A 219 54.19 3.26 -11.86
CA VAL A 219 53.05 3.44 -12.76
C VAL A 219 52.35 4.77 -12.50
N GLU A 220 52.17 5.14 -11.23
CA GLU A 220 51.49 6.36 -10.80
C GLU A 220 52.23 7.63 -11.23
N ARG A 221 53.57 7.60 -11.22
CA ARG A 221 54.42 8.72 -11.66
C ARG A 221 54.41 8.96 -13.18
N SER A 222 53.92 8.01 -13.99
CA SER A 222 53.95 8.15 -15.45
C SER A 222 52.54 8.28 -16.05
N ARG A 223 52.28 9.34 -16.82
CA ARG A 223 50.98 9.54 -17.49
C ARG A 223 50.65 8.46 -18.52
N PHE A 224 51.68 7.81 -19.08
CA PHE A 224 51.50 6.76 -20.08
C PHE A 224 51.09 5.42 -19.46
N LEU A 225 51.68 5.02 -18.32
CA LEU A 225 51.36 3.72 -17.69
C LEU A 225 50.08 3.76 -16.85
N GLN A 226 49.57 4.94 -16.50
CA GLN A 226 48.30 5.08 -15.78
C GLN A 226 47.11 4.43 -16.50
N ARG A 227 47.13 4.37 -17.84
CA ARG A 227 46.10 3.69 -18.64
C ARG A 227 46.10 2.17 -18.45
N ASP A 228 47.26 1.60 -18.16
CA ASP A 228 47.49 0.16 -18.08
C ASP A 228 47.65 -0.34 -16.63
N LYS A 229 47.34 0.51 -15.64
CA LYS A 229 47.52 0.23 -14.20
C LYS A 229 46.77 -0.98 -13.63
N ASN A 230 45.81 -1.52 -14.39
CA ASN A 230 45.02 -2.69 -14.03
C ASN A 230 45.38 -3.93 -14.88
N LEU A 231 46.45 -3.87 -15.67
CA LEU A 231 46.91 -4.95 -16.53
C LEU A 231 48.16 -5.58 -15.90
N ALA A 232 48.08 -6.86 -15.56
CA ALA A 232 49.24 -7.62 -15.08
C ALA A 232 50.00 -8.23 -16.26
N MET A 233 51.31 -8.01 -16.32
CA MET A 233 52.18 -8.64 -17.31
C MET A 233 52.96 -9.79 -16.66
N LYS A 234 52.79 -11.02 -17.17
CA LYS A 234 53.56 -12.18 -16.71
C LYS A 234 54.59 -12.57 -17.76
N ARG A 235 55.88 -12.50 -17.41
CA ARG A 235 57.00 -12.82 -18.31
C ARG A 235 57.21 -14.34 -18.36
N ARG A 236 57.03 -14.98 -19.52
CA ARG A 236 57.57 -16.32 -19.80
C ARG A 236 58.91 -16.21 -20.51
N ARG A 237 59.73 -17.27 -20.42
CA ARG A 237 61.16 -17.35 -20.79
C ARG A 237 61.55 -16.85 -22.19
N SER A 238 60.62 -16.54 -23.11
CA SER A 238 60.98 -16.08 -24.47
C SER A 238 60.06 -15.04 -25.12
N LYS A 239 58.87 -14.72 -24.59
CA LYS A 239 58.00 -13.66 -25.14
C LYS A 239 57.20 -12.97 -24.03
N LEU A 240 57.14 -11.63 -24.08
CA LEU A 240 56.25 -10.81 -23.27
C LEU A 240 54.86 -10.87 -23.89
N LEU A 241 53.97 -11.66 -23.29
CA LEU A 241 52.56 -11.72 -23.65
C LEU A 241 51.75 -11.08 -22.52
N VAL A 242 50.96 -10.06 -22.86
CA VAL A 242 49.99 -9.48 -21.94
C VAL A 242 48.81 -10.45 -21.89
N MET A 243 48.65 -11.15 -20.77
CA MET A 243 47.59 -12.14 -20.57
C MET A 243 46.67 -11.68 -19.46
N ALA A 244 45.36 -11.80 -19.66
CA ALA A 244 44.38 -11.43 -18.65
C ALA A 244 43.98 -12.68 -17.85
N THR A 245 43.98 -12.60 -16.51
CA THR A 245 43.50 -13.70 -15.67
C THR A 245 42.05 -14.04 -15.98
N CYS A 246 41.74 -15.33 -16.15
CA CYS A 246 40.40 -15.77 -16.47
C CYS A 246 39.46 -15.55 -15.26
N PRO A 247 38.38 -14.76 -15.40
CA PRO A 247 37.52 -14.35 -14.28
C PRO A 247 36.66 -15.50 -13.73
N TYR A 248 36.51 -16.58 -14.49
CA TYR A 248 35.70 -17.74 -14.11
C TYR A 248 36.42 -18.70 -13.17
N CYS A 249 37.75 -18.76 -13.25
CA CYS A 249 38.56 -19.68 -12.45
C CYS A 249 39.62 -18.97 -11.61
N GLN A 250 39.68 -17.63 -11.66
CA GLN A 250 40.61 -16.83 -10.84
C GLN A 250 42.07 -17.31 -10.96
N GLY A 251 42.49 -17.73 -12.15
CA GLY A 251 43.84 -18.26 -12.39
C GLY A 251 44.02 -19.76 -12.13
N ALA A 252 43.04 -20.45 -11.54
CA ALA A 252 43.12 -21.89 -11.26
C ALA A 252 42.97 -22.78 -12.51
N GLY A 253 42.44 -22.23 -13.61
CA GLY A 253 42.14 -22.96 -14.84
C GLY A 253 40.70 -23.49 -14.87
N CYS A 254 40.01 -23.29 -15.99
CA CYS A 254 38.70 -23.92 -16.26
C CYS A 254 38.49 -24.12 -17.77
N LYS A 255 37.44 -24.85 -18.14
CA LYS A 255 37.07 -25.08 -19.55
C LYS A 255 36.96 -23.79 -20.39
N LYS A 256 36.62 -22.64 -19.78
CA LYS A 256 36.49 -21.37 -20.51
C LYS A 256 37.82 -20.73 -20.90
N CYS A 257 38.92 -21.10 -20.25
CA CYS A 257 40.28 -20.62 -20.58
C CYS A 257 41.21 -21.78 -20.96
N ASN A 258 40.67 -22.86 -21.52
CA ASN A 258 41.43 -24.08 -21.87
C ASN A 258 42.31 -24.60 -20.72
N GLN A 259 41.82 -24.47 -19.48
CA GLN A 259 42.55 -24.81 -18.25
C GLN A 259 43.84 -24.03 -17.98
N LEU A 260 44.11 -22.96 -18.74
CA LEU A 260 45.32 -22.16 -18.59
C LEU A 260 45.23 -21.14 -17.44
N GLY A 261 44.02 -20.84 -16.97
CA GLY A 261 43.78 -19.83 -15.94
C GLY A 261 43.87 -18.39 -16.44
N VAL A 262 44.26 -18.19 -17.71
CA VAL A 262 44.50 -16.90 -18.36
C VAL A 262 44.02 -16.92 -19.82
N PHE A 263 43.77 -15.75 -20.42
CA PHE A 263 43.53 -15.55 -21.85
C PHE A 263 44.74 -14.88 -22.51
#